data_AF-D7EJ43-F1
#
_entry.id   AF-D7EJ43-F1
#
_cell.length_a   1.000
_cell.length_b   1.000
_cell.length_c   1.000
_cell.angle_alpha   90.00
_cell.angle_beta   90.00
_cell.angle_gamma   90.00
#
_symmetry.space_group_name_H-M   'P 1'
#
loop_
_entity.id
_entity.type
_entity.pdbx_description
1 polymer ?
#
loop_
_entity_poly.entity_id
_entity_poly.type
_entity_poly.pdbx_seq_one_letter_code
_entity_poly.pdbx_strand_id
1 'polypeptide(L)'
;MEVRRLQKNRRQNIRRQTKNYKKAAVCTKNDRTGDYGDSCQQPDLPIEVYLEQEEDFLVKLKRKIGEIEALEKETRFQSSSGRWMEERRKLLTASNFAKICKRRKNTSSSKLVKSLLYWTKNLQVASLNHRKNSEDIAKREMEKLLNTKIKPSGLT
;
A
#
# COMPACT_ATOMS: atom_id res chain seq x y z
N MET A 1 13.12 -35.62 33.42
CA MET A 1 12.16 -35.76 32.30
C MET A 1 11.11 -34.65 32.26
N GLU A 2 10.71 -34.10 33.41
CA GLU A 2 9.79 -32.95 33.57
C GLU A 2 10.06 -31.75 32.65
N VAL A 3 11.32 -31.29 32.59
CA VAL A 3 11.69 -30.05 31.91
C VAL A 3 11.47 -30.13 30.39
N ARG A 4 11.78 -31.28 29.78
CA ARG A 4 11.54 -31.51 28.34
C ARG A 4 10.04 -31.56 28.04
N ARG A 5 9.23 -32.13 28.95
CA ARG A 5 7.77 -32.17 28.83
C ARG A 5 7.17 -30.77 28.91
N LEU A 6 7.65 -29.94 29.84
CA LEU A 6 7.24 -28.54 29.98
C LEU A 6 7.61 -27.71 28.74
N GLN A 7 8.82 -27.86 28.21
CA GLN A 7 9.24 -27.17 26.99
C GLN A 7 8.40 -27.57 25.75
N LYS A 8 8.06 -28.86 25.62
CA LYS A 8 7.20 -29.37 24.54
C LYS A 8 5.78 -28.81 24.65
N ASN A 9 5.21 -28.78 25.86
CA ASN A 9 3.90 -28.17 26.13
C ASN A 9 3.91 -26.67 25.83
N ARG A 10 4.97 -25.95 26.19
CA ARG A 10 5.12 -24.51 25.90
C ARG A 10 5.15 -24.24 24.39
N ARG A 11 5.91 -25.03 23.62
CA ARG A 11 5.96 -24.94 22.15
C ARG A 11 4.60 -25.25 21.51
N GLN A 12 3.88 -26.25 22.01
CA GLN A 12 2.54 -26.58 21.52
C GLN A 12 1.50 -25.49 21.85
N ASN A 13 1.56 -24.91 23.06
CA ASN A 13 0.67 -23.81 23.44
C ASN A 13 0.91 -22.57 22.59
N ILE A 14 2.17 -22.17 22.35
CA ILE A 14 2.51 -21.06 21.44
C ILE A 14 1.95 -21.32 20.04
N ARG A 15 2.04 -22.57 19.54
CA ARG A 15 1.53 -22.96 18.22
C ARG A 15 -0.01 -23.00 18.13
N ARG A 16 -0.72 -23.26 19.24
CA ARG A 16 -2.19 -23.18 19.34
C ARG A 16 -2.65 -21.73 19.41
N GLN A 17 -1.93 -20.93 20.18
CA GLN A 17 -2.08 -19.49 20.25
C GLN A 17 -1.91 -18.85 18.85
N THR A 18 -0.86 -19.20 18.10
CA THR A 18 -0.65 -18.72 16.72
C THR A 18 -1.69 -19.13 15.70
N LYS A 19 -2.41 -20.23 15.94
CA LYS A 19 -3.56 -20.63 15.10
C LYS A 19 -4.83 -19.83 15.42
N ASN A 20 -5.02 -19.40 16.67
CA ASN A 20 -6.21 -18.65 17.09
C ASN A 20 -6.18 -17.17 16.64
N TYR A 21 -5.00 -16.60 16.39
CA TYR A 21 -4.88 -15.25 15.80
C TYR A 21 -5.27 -15.18 14.31
N LYS A 22 -5.61 -16.32 13.69
CA LYS A 22 -6.22 -16.36 12.35
C LYS A 22 -7.74 -16.19 12.35
N LYS A 23 -8.37 -15.91 13.51
CA LYS A 23 -9.66 -15.23 13.50
C LYS A 23 -9.39 -13.77 13.16
N ALA A 24 -9.22 -13.53 11.86
CA ALA A 24 -9.16 -12.21 11.27
C ALA A 24 -10.26 -11.35 11.87
N ALA A 25 -9.95 -10.08 12.13
CA ALA A 25 -10.95 -9.06 12.34
C ALA A 25 -12.07 -9.27 11.32
N VAL A 26 -13.22 -9.74 11.78
CA VAL A 26 -14.42 -9.78 10.97
C VAL A 26 -14.73 -8.32 10.76
N CYS A 27 -14.37 -7.81 9.58
CA CYS A 27 -14.92 -6.55 9.08
C CYS A 27 -16.44 -6.73 9.15
N THR A 28 -17.07 -6.05 10.10
CA THR A 28 -18.52 -5.97 10.21
C THR A 28 -19.02 -5.48 8.86
N LYS A 29 -19.81 -6.31 8.18
CA LYS A 29 -20.27 -6.15 6.80
C LYS A 29 -21.20 -4.94 6.58
N ASN A 30 -21.20 -3.95 7.47
CA ASN A 30 -22.24 -2.92 7.54
C ASN A 30 -21.84 -1.55 7.00
N ASP A 31 -20.60 -1.35 6.55
CA ASP A 31 -20.23 -0.17 5.75
C ASP A 31 -20.21 -0.56 4.25
N ARG A 32 -21.38 -0.90 3.71
CA ARG A 32 -21.58 -1.19 2.27
C ARG A 32 -22.09 0.05 1.54
N THR A 33 -21.35 1.15 1.60
CA THR A 33 -21.75 2.35 0.88
C THR A 33 -20.56 2.88 0.10
N GLY A 34 -20.40 2.35 -1.11
CA GLY A 34 -19.41 2.83 -2.08
C GLY A 34 -18.40 1.81 -2.60
N ASP A 35 -18.74 0.51 -2.62
CA ASP A 35 -17.95 -0.47 -3.39
C ASP A 35 -18.68 -0.80 -4.69
N TYR A 36 -17.97 -0.78 -5.83
CA TYR A 36 -18.50 -1.19 -7.15
C TYR A 36 -18.98 -2.66 -7.19
N GLY A 37 -18.83 -3.40 -6.09
CA GLY A 37 -19.37 -4.75 -5.89
C GLY A 37 -18.51 -5.86 -6.49
N ASP A 38 -18.75 -7.11 -6.07
CA ASP A 38 -18.02 -8.28 -6.57
C ASP A 38 -18.31 -8.59 -8.07
N SER A 39 -19.29 -7.89 -8.67
CA SER A 39 -19.80 -8.09 -10.03
C SER A 39 -19.48 -6.96 -11.01
N CYS A 40 -18.61 -5.99 -10.67
CA CYS A 40 -18.18 -4.95 -11.60
C CYS A 40 -17.32 -5.54 -12.72
N GLN A 41 -17.96 -6.00 -13.80
CA GLN A 41 -17.30 -6.57 -14.98
C GLN A 41 -17.17 -5.56 -16.13
N GLN A 42 -17.99 -4.50 -16.11
CA GLN A 42 -18.04 -3.48 -17.15
C GLN A 42 -18.21 -2.09 -16.51
N PRO A 43 -17.75 -1.01 -17.15
CA PRO A 43 -18.02 0.35 -16.71
C PRO A 43 -19.53 0.61 -16.68
N ASP A 44 -20.00 1.38 -15.69
CA ASP A 44 -21.40 1.86 -15.64
C ASP A 44 -21.69 2.95 -16.69
N LEU A 45 -20.71 3.24 -17.56
CA LEU A 45 -20.75 4.25 -18.59
C LEU A 45 -20.80 3.60 -19.98
N PRO A 46 -21.44 4.27 -20.96
CA PRO A 46 -21.33 3.86 -22.35
C PRO A 46 -19.85 3.84 -22.78
N ILE A 47 -19.50 2.85 -23.59
CA ILE A 47 -18.11 2.54 -23.97
C ILE A 47 -17.42 3.74 -24.60
N GLU A 48 -18.13 4.51 -25.44
CA GLU A 48 -17.60 5.70 -26.11
C GLU A 48 -17.14 6.75 -25.10
N VAL A 49 -17.98 7.06 -24.10
CA VAL A 49 -17.65 8.02 -23.03
C VAL A 49 -16.52 7.50 -22.15
N TYR A 50 -16.47 6.19 -21.90
CA TYR A 50 -15.39 5.59 -21.14
C TYR A 50 -14.03 5.77 -21.85
N LEU A 51 -13.97 5.52 -23.16
CA LEU A 51 -12.74 5.66 -23.95
C LEU A 51 -12.28 7.13 -23.99
N GLU A 52 -13.20 8.07 -24.16
CA GLU A 52 -12.90 9.50 -24.10
C GLU A 52 -12.30 9.90 -22.74
N GLN A 53 -12.91 9.42 -21.64
CA GLN A 53 -12.41 9.66 -20.28
C GLN A 53 -11.03 9.02 -20.03
N GLU A 54 -10.77 7.85 -20.60
CA GLU A 54 -9.47 7.18 -20.51
C GLU A 54 -8.38 8.02 -21.18
N GLU A 55 -8.63 8.52 -22.39
CA GLU A 55 -7.69 9.37 -23.11
C GLU A 55 -7.43 10.68 -22.36
N ASP A 56 -8.49 11.34 -21.90
CA ASP A 56 -8.42 12.54 -21.07
C ASP A 56 -7.59 12.33 -19.81
N PHE A 57 -7.76 11.18 -19.15
CA PHE A 57 -7.03 10.83 -17.95
C PHE A 57 -5.54 10.62 -18.25
N LEU A 58 -5.21 9.94 -19.36
CA LEU A 58 -3.83 9.76 -19.79
C LEU A 58 -3.15 11.08 -20.15
N VAL A 59 -3.87 12.02 -20.77
CA VAL A 59 -3.37 13.37 -21.04
C VAL A 59 -3.11 14.11 -19.73
N LYS A 60 -4.03 14.06 -18.75
CA LYS A 60 -3.86 14.67 -17.42
C LYS A 60 -2.68 14.08 -16.63
N LEU A 61 -2.32 12.81 -16.87
CA LEU A 61 -1.17 12.17 -16.24
C LEU A 61 0.18 12.61 -16.83
N LYS A 62 0.20 13.05 -18.10
CA LYS A 62 1.42 13.55 -18.74
C LYS A 62 1.76 14.93 -18.17
N ARG A 63 2.80 14.98 -17.34
CA ARG A 63 3.29 16.21 -16.72
C ARG A 63 4.57 16.70 -17.36
N LYS A 64 4.76 18.02 -17.36
CA LYS A 64 6.04 18.63 -17.74
C LYS A 64 7.07 18.42 -16.63
N ILE A 65 8.36 18.42 -16.99
CA ILE A 65 9.46 18.25 -16.02
C ILE A 65 9.37 19.26 -14.87
N GLY A 66 9.07 20.53 -15.17
CA GLY A 66 8.93 21.56 -14.12
C GLY A 66 7.77 21.31 -13.15
N GLU A 67 6.68 20.71 -13.62
CA GLU A 67 5.53 20.35 -12.77
C GLU A 67 5.87 19.16 -11.87
N ILE A 68 6.66 18.21 -12.37
CA ILE A 68 7.16 17.06 -11.60
C ILE A 68 8.08 17.55 -10.48
N GLU A 69 9.00 18.46 -10.77
CA GLU A 69 9.89 19.04 -9.75
C GLU A 69 9.15 19.84 -8.68
N ALA A 70 8.11 20.59 -9.06
CA ALA A 70 7.27 21.30 -8.11
C ALA A 70 6.51 20.31 -7.20
N LEU A 71 5.95 19.26 -7.80
CA LEU A 71 5.24 18.22 -7.08
C LEU A 71 6.15 17.47 -6.10
N GLU A 72 7.38 17.15 -6.50
CA GLU A 72 8.37 16.51 -5.63
C GLU A 72 8.55 17.33 -4.36
N LYS A 73 8.80 18.64 -4.50
CA LYS A 73 9.05 19.56 -3.39
C LYS A 73 7.87 19.63 -2.42
N GLU A 74 6.65 19.75 -2.94
CA GLU A 74 5.42 19.85 -2.13
C GLU A 74 5.06 18.54 -1.42
N THR A 75 5.55 17.42 -1.94
CA THR A 75 5.20 16.08 -1.45
C THR A 75 6.34 15.40 -0.69
N ARG A 76 7.42 16.12 -0.35
CA ARG A 76 8.57 15.61 0.44
C ARG A 76 8.21 15.03 1.80
N PHE A 77 7.14 15.54 2.42
CA PHE A 77 6.64 15.01 3.70
C PHE A 77 5.79 13.74 3.53
N GLN A 78 5.67 13.23 2.29
CA GLN A 78 5.06 11.96 1.92
C GLN A 78 3.71 11.73 2.64
N SER A 79 3.64 10.75 3.54
CA SER A 79 2.42 10.35 4.24
C SER A 79 1.78 11.46 5.09
N SER A 80 2.53 12.50 5.44
CA SER A 80 2.03 13.65 6.19
C SER A 80 1.47 14.76 5.27
N SER A 81 1.64 14.66 3.94
CA SER A 81 1.13 15.62 2.96
C SER A 81 -0.20 15.15 2.37
N GLY A 82 -1.25 15.96 2.51
CA GLY A 82 -2.54 15.75 1.86
C GLY A 82 -2.40 15.57 0.34
N ARG A 83 -1.59 16.44 -0.27
CA ARG A 83 -1.32 16.43 -1.71
C ARG A 83 -0.63 15.15 -2.16
N TRP A 84 0.36 14.64 -1.41
CA TRP A 84 0.99 13.35 -1.73
C TRP A 84 -0.03 12.22 -1.72
N MET A 85 -0.97 12.23 -0.76
CA MET A 85 -2.00 11.20 -0.66
C MET A 85 -2.99 11.24 -1.81
N GLU A 86 -3.39 12.44 -2.25
CA GLU A 86 -4.30 12.62 -3.39
C GLU A 86 -3.64 12.17 -4.70
N GLU A 87 -2.42 12.62 -4.94
CA GLU A 87 -1.66 12.29 -6.15
C GLU A 87 -1.34 10.80 -6.25
N ARG A 88 -0.99 10.18 -5.12
CA ARG A 88 -0.74 8.74 -5.06
C ARG A 88 -1.98 7.89 -5.36
N ARG A 89 -3.21 8.39 -5.14
CA ARG A 89 -4.45 7.67 -5.52
C ARG A 89 -4.63 7.62 -7.05
N LYS A 90 -4.11 8.61 -7.77
CA LYS A 90 -4.17 8.70 -9.23
C LYS A 90 -3.14 7.81 -9.93
N LEU A 91 -2.12 7.32 -9.20
CA LEU A 91 -0.94 6.65 -9.77
C LEU A 91 -0.75 5.20 -9.30
N LEU A 92 -0.21 4.38 -10.19
CA LEU A 92 0.31 3.06 -9.85
C LEU A 92 1.73 3.16 -9.28
N THR A 93 1.84 3.03 -7.97
CA THR A 93 3.13 3.20 -7.28
C THR A 93 4.06 1.99 -7.44
N ALA A 94 5.37 2.22 -7.36
CA ALA A 94 6.40 1.17 -7.47
C ALA A 94 6.14 -0.03 -6.55
N SER A 95 5.68 0.20 -5.31
CA SER A 95 5.34 -0.87 -4.36
C SER A 95 4.21 -1.80 -4.82
N ASN A 96 3.35 -1.33 -5.73
CA ASN A 96 2.25 -2.11 -6.31
C ASN A 96 2.63 -2.73 -7.65
N PHE A 97 3.62 -2.18 -8.34
CA PHE A 97 4.02 -2.59 -9.69
C PHE A 97 4.38 -4.07 -9.77
N ALA A 98 5.16 -4.58 -8.81
CA ALA A 98 5.52 -5.99 -8.75
C ALA A 98 4.30 -6.92 -8.64
N LYS A 99 3.25 -6.52 -7.91
CA LYS A 99 2.01 -7.31 -7.79
C LYS A 99 1.22 -7.33 -9.09
N ILE A 100 1.24 -6.22 -9.82
CA ILE A 100 0.56 -6.06 -11.11
C ILE A 100 1.27 -6.90 -12.17
N CYS A 101 2.59 -6.74 -12.31
CA CYS A 101 3.38 -7.44 -13.33
C CYS A 101 3.42 -8.96 -13.12
N LYS A 102 3.42 -9.44 -11.87
CA LYS A 102 3.45 -10.88 -11.58
C LYS A 102 2.09 -11.57 -11.66
N ARG A 103 1.01 -10.84 -12.00
CA ARG A 103 -0.34 -11.40 -12.06
C ARG A 103 -0.45 -12.40 -13.21
N ARG A 104 -1.01 -13.58 -12.92
CA ARG A 104 -1.32 -14.58 -13.96
C ARG A 104 -2.60 -14.20 -14.70
N LYS A 105 -2.68 -14.48 -16.00
CA LYS A 105 -3.84 -14.18 -16.86
C LYS A 105 -5.16 -14.78 -16.32
N ASN A 106 -5.09 -15.94 -15.68
CA ASN A 106 -6.25 -16.66 -15.14
C ASN A 106 -6.66 -16.23 -13.72
N THR A 107 -5.90 -15.35 -13.06
CA THR A 107 -6.22 -14.87 -11.72
C THR A 107 -7.03 -13.58 -11.82
N SER A 108 -8.24 -13.58 -11.25
CA SER A 108 -9.09 -12.38 -11.24
C SER A 108 -8.37 -11.17 -10.64
N SER A 109 -8.50 -10.02 -11.31
CA SER A 109 -7.93 -8.75 -10.87
C SER A 109 -8.75 -8.05 -9.78
N SER A 110 -9.97 -8.52 -9.48
CA SER A 110 -10.91 -7.83 -8.59
C SER A 110 -10.32 -7.50 -7.22
N LYS A 111 -9.66 -8.49 -6.56
CA LYS A 111 -9.00 -8.29 -5.26
C LYS A 111 -7.87 -7.27 -5.32
N LEU A 112 -7.11 -7.26 -6.42
CA LEU A 112 -6.02 -6.30 -6.62
C LEU A 112 -6.59 -4.89 -6.80
N VAL A 113 -7.59 -4.73 -7.65
CA VAL A 113 -8.26 -3.44 -7.89
C VAL A 113 -8.87 -2.92 -6.59
N LYS A 114 -9.60 -3.76 -5.85
CA LYS A 114 -10.16 -3.43 -4.53
C LYS A 114 -9.08 -2.95 -3.54
N SER A 115 -7.92 -3.60 -3.53
CA SER A 115 -6.80 -3.19 -2.66
C SER A 115 -6.14 -1.87 -3.08
N LEU A 116 -6.23 -1.50 -4.36
CA LEU A 116 -5.71 -0.23 -4.88
C LEU A 116 -6.68 0.91 -4.61
N LEU A 117 -7.98 0.70 -4.84
CA LEU A 117 -9.02 1.73 -4.69
C LEU A 117 -9.29 2.06 -3.22
N TYR A 118 -9.47 1.04 -2.37
CA TYR A 118 -9.87 1.23 -0.96
C TYR A 118 -8.70 1.12 0.00
N TRP A 119 -7.56 1.69 -0.35
CA TRP A 119 -6.34 1.62 0.46
C TRP A 119 -6.61 2.05 1.92
N THR A 120 -6.57 1.08 2.85
CA THR A 120 -6.80 1.34 4.27
C THR A 120 -5.49 1.70 4.96
N LYS A 121 -5.41 2.92 5.52
CA LYS A 121 -4.18 3.44 6.18
C LYS A 121 -3.95 2.92 7.60
N ASN A 122 -4.93 2.25 8.19
CA ASN A 122 -4.95 1.96 9.62
C ASN A 122 -4.52 0.53 9.96
N LEU A 123 -3.45 0.03 9.33
CA LEU A 123 -2.86 -1.24 9.71
C LEU A 123 -1.76 -1.01 10.76
N GLN A 124 -2.13 -1.00 12.03
CA GLN A 124 -1.19 -0.94 13.15
C GLN A 124 -0.57 -2.32 13.38
N VAL A 125 0.54 -2.60 12.70
CA VAL A 125 1.29 -3.86 12.86
C VAL A 125 2.65 -3.56 13.48
N ALA A 126 3.05 -4.35 14.46
CA ALA A 126 4.34 -4.21 15.15
C ALA A 126 5.53 -4.12 14.19
N SER A 127 5.52 -4.88 13.09
CA SER A 127 6.56 -4.85 12.06
C SER A 127 6.63 -3.52 11.30
N LEU A 128 5.49 -2.87 11.05
CA LEU A 128 5.44 -1.56 10.41
C LEU A 128 5.96 -0.46 11.33
N ASN A 129 5.63 -0.54 12.63
CA ASN A 129 6.14 0.39 13.63
C ASN A 129 7.66 0.23 13.83
N HIS A 130 8.14 -1.01 13.87
CA HIS A 130 9.58 -1.28 13.91
C HIS A 130 10.27 -0.68 12.68
N ARG A 131 9.75 -0.92 11.47
CA ARG A 131 10.30 -0.35 10.24
C ARG A 131 10.39 1.18 10.32
N LYS A 132 9.30 1.85 10.72
CA LYS A 132 9.24 3.31 10.82
C LYS A 132 10.31 3.86 11.78
N ASN A 133 10.46 3.23 12.95
CA ASN A 133 11.42 3.66 13.96
C ASN A 133 12.88 3.36 13.56
N SER A 134 13.13 2.24 12.87
CA SER A 134 14.47 1.86 12.42
C SER A 134 14.94 2.64 11.20
N GLU A 135 14.03 3.10 10.33
CA GLU A 135 14.38 3.82 9.10
C GLU A 135 15.12 5.13 9.40
N ASP A 136 14.67 5.88 10.41
CA ASP A 136 15.34 7.11 10.84
C ASP A 136 16.74 6.86 11.41
N ILE A 137 16.92 5.76 12.16
CA ILE A 137 18.23 5.37 12.71
C ILE A 137 19.18 5.00 11.57
N ALA A 138 18.74 4.11 10.66
CA ALA A 138 19.54 3.67 9.53
C ALA A 138 19.95 4.84 8.62
N LYS A 139 19.05 5.81 8.41
CA LYS A 139 19.37 7.02 7.64
C LYS A 139 20.51 7.82 8.28
N ARG A 140 20.47 8.05 9.60
CA ARG A 140 21.52 8.78 10.32
C ARG A 140 22.86 8.06 10.29
N GLU A 141 22.85 6.73 10.38
CA GLU A 141 24.08 5.93 10.26
C GLU A 141 24.66 6.03 8.84
N MET A 142 23.81 5.96 7.82
CA MET A 142 24.23 6.12 6.43
C MET A 142 24.83 7.51 6.16
N GLU A 143 24.25 8.57 6.70
CA GLU A 143 24.78 9.94 6.59
C GLU A 143 26.19 10.07 7.17
N LYS A 144 26.46 9.39 8.30
CA LYS A 144 27.79 9.36 8.92
C LYS A 144 28.78 8.59 8.05
N LEU A 145 28.39 7.43 7.52
CA LEU A 145 29.25 6.59 6.67
C LEU A 145 29.62 7.29 5.36
N LEU A 146 28.65 7.98 4.74
CA LEU A 146 28.86 8.71 3.47
C LEU A 146 29.37 10.14 3.66
N ASN A 147 29.50 10.60 4.91
CA ASN A 147 29.83 11.98 5.28
C ASN A 147 29.01 13.03 4.49
N THR A 148 27.75 12.72 4.19
CA THR A 148 26.87 13.52 3.32
C THR A 148 25.45 13.52 3.86
N LYS A 149 24.78 14.67 3.85
CA LYS A 149 23.37 14.79 4.29
C LYS A 149 22.41 14.19 3.25
N ILE A 150 21.51 13.31 3.69
CA ILE A 150 20.51 12.67 2.85
C ILE A 150 19.20 13.47 2.93
N LYS A 151 18.80 14.06 1.80
CA LYS A 151 17.56 14.83 1.70
C LYS A 151 16.34 13.92 1.56
N PRO A 152 15.18 14.28 2.11
CA PRO A 152 13.93 13.58 1.83
C PRO A 152 13.52 13.79 0.37
N SER A 153 12.85 12.79 -0.21
CA SER A 153 12.28 12.86 -1.55
C SER A 153 10.77 12.73 -1.53
N GLY A 154 10.12 13.48 -2.41
CA GLY A 154 8.69 13.41 -2.67
C GLY A 154 8.32 12.42 -3.77
N LEU A 155 7.11 12.61 -4.31
CA LEU A 155 6.61 11.89 -5.48
C LEU A 155 7.20 12.52 -6.75
N THR A 156 7.69 11.68 -7.66
CA THR A 156 8.28 12.06 -8.95
C THR A 156 7.56 11.33 -10.07
#